data_AF-A0A947BXZ2-F1
#
_entry.id   AF-A0A947BXZ2-F1
#
_cell.length_a   1.000
_cell.length_b   1.000
_cell.length_c   1.000
_cell.angle_alpha   90.00
_cell.angle_beta   90.00
_cell.angle_gamma   90.00
#
_symmetry.space_group_name_H-M   'P 1'
#
loop_
_entity.id
_entity.type
_entity.pdbx_description
1 polymer ?
#
loop_
_entity_poly.entity_id
_entity_poly.type
_entity_poly.pdbx_seq_one_letter_code
_entity_poly.pdbx_strand_id
1 'polypeptide(L)'
;MLKFYGRQWEASYGHVDGHAYIAWRDALMTLQPKQIRRGLDAVIDEGNEYPPNLIKFLRLCRDPGYFTMSESRVSLPPPNVHKRPEVQTAKEKALAEMKKTLGIDKQENKS
;
A
#
# COMPACT_ATOMS: atom_id res chain seq x y z
N MET A 1 -10.00 11.30 28.13
CA MET A 1 -10.32 10.75 26.79
C MET A 1 -11.53 9.81 26.79
N LEU A 2 -11.54 8.72 27.57
CA LEU A 2 -12.59 7.67 27.51
C LEU A 2 -14.06 8.14 27.59
N LYS A 3 -14.37 9.22 28.34
CA LYS A 3 -15.76 9.70 28.50
C LYS A 3 -16.43 10.18 27.20
N PHE A 4 -15.65 10.60 26.20
CA PHE A 4 -16.20 11.14 24.93
C PHE A 4 -16.19 10.12 23.80
N TYR A 5 -15.33 9.10 23.89
CA TYR A 5 -15.15 8.11 22.83
C TYR A 5 -16.42 7.29 22.58
N GLY A 6 -17.17 6.95 23.64
CA GLY A 6 -18.46 6.27 23.51
C GLY A 6 -19.50 7.12 22.76
N ARG A 7 -19.56 8.43 23.01
CA ARG A 7 -20.45 9.33 22.28
C ARG A 7 -20.05 9.49 20.82
N GLN A 8 -18.75 9.52 20.53
CA GLN A 8 -18.26 9.57 19.14
C GLN A 8 -18.55 8.27 18.40
N TRP A 9 -18.47 7.13 19.09
CA TRP A 9 -18.88 5.84 18.54
C TRP A 9 -20.36 5.83 18.17
N GLU A 10 -21.23 6.22 19.10
CA GLU A 10 -22.67 6.32 18.86
C GLU A 10 -23.00 7.31 17.73
N ALA A 11 -22.30 8.44 17.66
CA ALA A 11 -22.47 9.40 16.57
C ALA A 11 -22.02 8.85 15.22
N SER A 12 -21.00 7.99 15.19
CA SER A 12 -20.43 7.44 13.94
C SER A 12 -21.19 6.21 13.43
N TYR A 13 -21.65 5.34 14.33
CA TYR A 13 -22.17 4.02 14.01
C TYR A 13 -23.59 3.75 14.52
N GLY A 14 -24.15 4.67 15.31
CA GLY A 14 -25.48 4.53 15.88
C GLY A 14 -25.54 3.62 17.10
N HIS A 15 -26.75 3.13 17.40
CA HIS A 15 -27.04 2.40 18.62
C HIS A 15 -26.77 0.89 18.51
N VAL A 16 -26.86 0.20 19.65
CA VAL A 16 -26.36 -1.17 19.87
C VAL A 16 -27.11 -2.29 19.13
N ASP A 17 -28.12 -1.97 18.32
CA ASP A 17 -28.87 -2.93 17.51
C ASP A 17 -28.94 -2.54 16.02
N GLY A 18 -28.16 -1.54 15.61
CA GLY A 18 -28.15 -1.04 14.24
C GLY A 18 -27.38 -1.93 13.25
N HIS A 19 -27.49 -1.61 11.95
CA HIS A 19 -26.75 -2.30 10.89
C HIS A 19 -25.23 -2.32 11.13
N ALA A 20 -24.67 -1.24 11.68
CA ALA A 20 -23.26 -1.19 12.03
C ALA A 20 -22.92 -2.21 13.13
N TYR A 21 -23.74 -2.34 14.17
CA TYR A 21 -23.53 -3.32 15.23
C TYR A 21 -23.49 -4.75 14.67
N ILE A 22 -24.45 -5.11 13.81
CA ILE A 22 -24.51 -6.43 13.17
C ILE A 22 -23.23 -6.67 12.34
N ALA A 23 -22.82 -5.69 11.52
CA ALA A 23 -21.62 -5.81 10.69
C ALA A 23 -20.34 -5.97 11.53
N TRP A 24 -20.22 -5.22 12.62
CA TRP A 24 -19.09 -5.35 13.55
C TRP A 24 -19.10 -6.70 14.26
N ARG A 25 -20.24 -7.15 14.78
CA ARG A 25 -20.39 -8.46 15.41
C ARG A 25 -19.94 -9.59 14.48
N ASP A 26 -20.49 -9.63 13.27
CA ASP A 26 -20.25 -10.72 12.32
C ASP A 26 -18.78 -10.75 11.87
N ALA A 27 -18.17 -9.58 11.68
CA ALA A 27 -16.75 -9.48 11.34
C ALA A 27 -15.83 -9.91 12.49
N LEU A 28 -16.13 -9.51 13.72
CA LEU A 28 -15.32 -9.84 14.90
C LEU A 28 -15.43 -11.32 15.30
N MET A 29 -16.53 -12.00 14.96
CA MET A 29 -16.67 -13.46 15.16
C MET A 29 -15.61 -14.26 14.41
N THR A 30 -14.98 -13.70 13.38
CA THR A 30 -13.89 -14.35 12.63
C THR A 30 -12.53 -14.27 13.33
N LEU A 31 -12.43 -13.54 14.45
CA LEU A 31 -11.18 -13.25 15.14
C LEU A 31 -11.11 -13.92 16.50
N GLN A 32 -9.89 -14.26 16.92
CA GLN A 32 -9.61 -14.72 18.27
C GLN A 32 -9.60 -13.57 19.27
N PRO A 33 -9.97 -13.77 20.54
CA PRO A 33 -9.95 -12.72 21.56
C PRO A 33 -8.60 -11.99 21.69
N LYS A 34 -7.48 -12.73 21.52
CA LYS A 34 -6.13 -12.15 21.52
C LYS A 34 -5.90 -11.15 20.38
N GLN A 35 -6.49 -11.39 19.21
CA GLN A 35 -6.38 -10.49 18.04
C GLN A 35 -7.22 -9.22 18.27
N ILE A 36 -8.42 -9.37 18.84
CA ILE A 36 -9.28 -8.24 19.19
C ILE A 36 -8.57 -7.35 20.22
N ARG A 37 -7.97 -7.95 21.26
CA ARG A 37 -7.20 -7.20 22.27
C ARG A 37 -6.07 -6.40 21.64
N ARG A 38 -5.29 -7.01 20.75
CA ARG A 38 -4.23 -6.31 20.00
C ARG A 38 -4.77 -5.13 19.20
N GLY A 39 -5.90 -5.32 18.50
CA GLY A 39 -6.53 -4.24 17.75
C GLY A 39 -6.92 -3.06 18.64
N LEU A 40 -7.44 -3.34 19.85
CA LEU A 40 -7.78 -2.29 20.83
C LEU A 40 -6.54 -1.58 21.35
N ASP A 41 -5.47 -2.31 21.68
CA ASP A 41 -4.21 -1.71 22.14
C ASP A 41 -3.63 -0.80 21.04
N ALA A 42 -3.65 -1.23 19.77
CA ALA A 42 -3.21 -0.40 18.63
C ALA A 42 -4.07 0.86 18.42
N VAL A 43 -5.38 0.81 18.69
CA VAL A 43 -6.25 2.00 18.64
C VAL A 43 -5.88 3.01 19.73
N ILE A 44 -5.55 2.51 20.92
CA ILE A 44 -5.09 3.35 22.03
C ILE A 44 -3.75 4.01 21.68
N ASP A 45 -2.82 3.24 21.12
CA ASP A 45 -1.49 3.71 20.75
C ASP A 45 -1.53 4.75 19.61
N GLU A 46 -2.44 4.61 18.65
CA GLU A 46 -2.64 5.62 17.60
C GLU A 46 -3.11 6.98 18.16
N GLY A 47 -3.76 7.02 19.32
CA GLY A 47 -4.20 8.25 19.97
C GLY A 47 -5.21 9.07 19.16
N ASN A 48 -5.86 8.46 18.16
CA ASN A 48 -6.80 9.16 17.28
C ASN A 48 -8.07 9.60 18.03
N GLU A 49 -8.56 10.79 17.69
CA GLU A 49 -9.78 11.35 18.29
C GLU A 49 -11.05 10.62 17.82
N TYR A 50 -11.04 10.04 16.62
CA TYR A 50 -12.20 9.37 16.02
C TYR A 50 -12.03 7.85 15.98
N PRO A 51 -13.12 7.08 16.17
CA PRO A 51 -13.07 5.64 16.12
C PRO A 51 -12.69 5.12 14.71
N PRO A 52 -11.89 4.05 14.62
CA PRO A 52 -11.55 3.46 13.33
C PRO A 52 -12.79 2.87 12.67
N ASN A 53 -12.81 2.84 11.34
CA ASN A 53 -13.79 2.03 10.62
C ASN A 53 -13.48 0.54 10.75
N LEU A 54 -14.48 -0.29 10.46
CA LEU A 54 -14.39 -1.74 10.60
C LEU A 54 -13.20 -2.33 9.83
N ILE A 55 -12.98 -1.91 8.58
CA ILE A 55 -11.88 -2.43 7.75
C ILE A 55 -10.52 -2.08 8.37
N LYS A 56 -10.36 -0.83 8.82
CA LYS A 56 -9.14 -0.39 9.52
C LYS A 56 -8.95 -1.24 10.76
N PHE A 57 -9.96 -1.37 11.62
CA PHE A 57 -9.86 -2.15 12.86
C PHE A 57 -9.49 -3.62 12.61
N LEU A 58 -10.09 -4.28 11.62
CA LEU A 58 -9.74 -5.65 11.26
C LEU A 58 -8.27 -5.80 10.84
N ARG A 59 -7.68 -4.77 10.22
CA ARG A 59 -6.23 -4.76 9.91
C ARG A 59 -5.42 -4.68 11.20
N LEU A 60 -5.80 -3.82 12.14
CA LEU A 60 -5.15 -3.71 13.47
C LEU A 60 -5.15 -5.05 14.22
N CYS A 61 -6.26 -5.79 14.15
CA CYS A 61 -6.38 -7.08 14.81
C CYS A 61 -5.49 -8.17 14.18
N ARG A 62 -5.29 -8.12 12.86
CA ARG A 62 -4.63 -9.19 12.09
C ARG A 62 -3.14 -8.96 11.91
N ASP A 63 -2.71 -7.71 11.88
CA ASP A 63 -1.30 -7.40 11.66
C ASP A 63 -0.50 -7.65 12.96
N PRO A 64 0.46 -8.59 12.97
CA PRO A 64 1.40 -8.73 14.09
C PRO A 64 2.47 -7.64 14.10
N GLY A 65 2.52 -6.76 13.09
CA GLY A 65 3.53 -5.72 12.96
C GLY A 65 2.92 -4.34 12.77
N TYR A 66 2.59 -3.67 13.87
CA TYR A 66 2.80 -2.22 13.97
C TYR A 66 4.32 -1.92 14.05
N PHE A 67 5.11 -2.55 13.18
CA PHE A 67 6.43 -2.07 12.84
C PHE A 67 6.23 -1.32 11.53
N THR A 68 6.40 0.00 11.62
CA THR A 68 6.94 0.86 10.57
C THR A 68 7.09 0.15 9.22
N MET A 69 6.30 0.55 8.22
CA MET A 69 6.58 0.41 6.78
C MET A 69 7.65 -0.65 6.48
N SER A 70 7.27 -1.89 6.14
CA SER A 70 8.23 -2.91 5.75
C SER A 70 9.25 -2.30 4.76
N GLU A 71 10.50 -2.15 5.19
CA GLU A 71 11.61 -1.55 4.42
C GLU A 71 12.02 -2.40 3.20
N SER A 72 11.26 -3.46 2.94
CA SER A 72 11.55 -4.51 2.00
C SER A 72 10.28 -4.92 1.26
N ARG A 73 9.66 -3.97 0.56
CA ARG A 73 9.25 -4.30 -0.81
C ARG A 73 10.54 -4.44 -1.60
N VAL A 74 11.20 -5.59 -1.45
CA VAL A 74 12.28 -6.00 -2.35
C VAL A 74 11.66 -5.99 -3.73
N SER A 75 11.96 -4.94 -4.50
CA SER A 75 11.61 -4.87 -5.90
C SER A 75 12.07 -6.18 -6.51
N LEU A 76 11.15 -6.96 -7.07
CA LEU A 76 11.55 -8.10 -7.87
C LEU A 76 12.54 -7.56 -8.92
N PRO A 77 13.64 -8.29 -9.21
CA PRO A 77 14.49 -7.91 -10.31
C PRO A 77 13.61 -7.74 -11.55
N PRO A 78 13.84 -6.69 -12.36
CA PRO A 78 13.07 -6.49 -13.57
C PRO A 78 13.06 -7.81 -14.35
N PRO A 79 11.90 -8.24 -14.90
CA PRO A 79 11.81 -9.50 -15.62
C PRO A 79 12.97 -9.57 -16.61
N ASN A 80 13.73 -10.67 -16.56
CA ASN A 80 14.84 -10.89 -17.47
C ASN A 80 14.27 -11.05 -18.88
N VAL A 81 14.04 -9.90 -19.53
CA VAL A 81 13.77 -9.84 -20.96
C VAL A 81 15.11 -10.22 -21.56
N HIS A 82 15.34 -11.51 -21.77
CA HIS A 82 16.34 -11.97 -22.72
C HIS A 82 16.04 -11.16 -23.99
N LYS A 83 16.88 -10.16 -24.26
CA LYS A 83 16.80 -9.37 -25.46
C LYS A 83 16.97 -10.37 -26.58
N ARG A 84 15.86 -10.81 -27.19
CA ARG A 84 15.93 -11.50 -28.47
C ARG A 84 16.71 -10.55 -29.37
N PRO A 85 17.86 -10.95 -29.94
CA PRO A 85 18.70 -10.05 -30.74
C PRO A 85 18.02 -9.56 -32.03
N GLU A 86 16.74 -9.88 -32.22
CA GLU A 86 16.02 -9.79 -33.49
C GLU A 86 14.97 -8.67 -33.50
N VAL A 87 14.68 -8.05 -32.35
CA VAL A 87 13.78 -6.90 -32.29
C VAL A 87 14.60 -5.62 -32.14
N GLN A 88 15.42 -5.31 -33.15
CA GLN A 88 15.78 -3.94 -33.41
C GLN A 88 14.47 -3.22 -33.73
N THR A 89 13.93 -2.53 -32.73
CA THR A 89 12.70 -1.77 -32.90
C THR A 89 12.93 -0.76 -34.02
N ALA A 90 11.95 -0.55 -34.90
CA ALA A 90 12.04 0.38 -36.03
C ALA A 90 12.59 1.78 -35.64
N LYS A 91 12.41 2.15 -34.37
CA LYS A 91 13.00 3.34 -33.75
C LYS A 91 14.53 3.38 -33.78
N GLU A 92 15.23 2.27 -33.52
CA GLU A 92 16.70 2.21 -33.53
C GLU A 92 17.24 2.29 -34.96
N LYS A 93 16.57 1.65 -35.92
CA LYS A 93 16.93 1.74 -37.34
C LYS A 93 16.71 3.15 -37.89
N ALA A 94 15.58 3.77 -37.56
CA ALA A 94 15.29 5.16 -37.92
C ALA A 94 16.29 6.14 -37.29
N LEU A 95 16.72 5.90 -36.05
CA LEU A 95 17.72 6.73 -35.37
C LEU A 95 19.11 6.60 -36.00
N ALA A 96 19.51 5.39 -36.41
CA ALA A 96 20.76 5.15 -37.12
C ALA A 96 20.76 5.81 -38.51
N GLU A 97 19.64 5.75 -39.22
CA GLU A 97 19.48 6.38 -40.55
C GLU A 97 19.45 7.91 -40.46
N MET A 98 18.80 8.48 -39.43
CA MET A 98 18.84 9.92 -39.14
C MET A 98 20.24 10.41 -38.78
N LYS A 99 21.01 9.65 -37.99
CA LYS A 99 22.40 10.01 -37.65
C LYS A 99 23.30 9.99 -38.88
N LYS A 100 23.08 9.06 -39.80
CA LYS A 100 23.82 8.95 -41.06
C LYS A 100 23.49 10.09 -42.03
N THR A 101 22.23 10.53 -42.07
CA THR A 101 21.80 11.67 -42.92
C THR A 101 22.23 13.03 -42.35
N LEU A 102 22.41 13.14 -41.03
CA LEU A 102 22.85 14.37 -40.37
C LEU A 102 24.38 14.55 -40.31
N GLY A 103 25.16 13.61 -40.85
CA GLY A 103 26.61 13.77 -41.03
C GLY A 103 27.38 14.10 -39.74
N ILE A 104 26.92 13.64 -38.58
CA ILE A 104 27.61 13.84 -37.30
C ILE A 104 28.66 12.74 -37.15
N ASP A 105 29.67 12.78 -38.01
CA ASP A 105 30.93 12.12 -37.75
C ASP A 105 31.71 12.98 -36.76
N LYS A 106 31.97 12.37 -35.60
CA LYS A 106 32.79 12.89 -34.53
C LYS A 106 34.15 13.32 -35.10
N GLN A 107 34.35 14.62 -35.33
CA GLN A 107 35.69 15.18 -35.50
C GLN A 107 36.43 15.02 -34.16
N GLU A 108 37.12 13.89 -34.00
CA GLU A 108 38.21 13.77 -33.03
C GLU A 108 39.40 14.56 -33.58
N ASN A 109 39.45 15.83 -33.19
CA ASN A 109 40.60 16.69 -33.30
C ASN A 109 41.70 16.12 -32.39
N LYS A 110 42.78 15.57 -32.97
CA LYS A 110 44.05 15.30 -32.28
C LYS A 110 45.14 16.12 -32.94
N SER A 111 45.92 16.77 -32.06
CA SER A 111 47.05 17.68 -32.27
C SER A 111 47.98 17.38 -33.44
#